data_AF-A0A6G3TV04-F1
#
_entry.id   AF-A0A6G3TV04-F1
#
_cell.length_a   1.000
_cell.length_b   1.000
_cell.length_c   1.000
_cell.angle_alpha   90.00
_cell.angle_beta   90.00
_cell.angle_gamma   90.00
#
_symmetry.space_group_name_H-M   'P 1'
#
loop_
_entity.id
_entity.type
_entity.pdbx_description
1 polymer ?
#
loop_
_entity_poly.entity_id
_entity_poly.type
_entity_poly.pdbx_seq_one_letter_code
_entity_poly.pdbx_strand_id
1 'polypeptide(L)'
;DTRRGRAVTVWLLEQAAAAGHTALDMAALTTALARQGVPDAETAVQDAIAEGDVLVFQDALDDGPAPAAPAAAEDAGEGADEAEEERPVRVLVGLERYAMAEESLADGLARLVNSVPKEDGSGADWERAAGAAEGSAAELIRAVAGHGLVLHTGGAASVAEPAALLRAA
;
A
#
# COMPACT_ATOMS: atom_id res chain seq x y z
N ASP A 1 16.45 -20.00 25.27
CA ASP A 1 15.03 -20.19 25.58
C ASP A 1 14.24 -19.62 24.42
N THR A 2 13.62 -20.50 23.63
CA THR A 2 12.92 -20.16 22.38
C THR A 2 11.69 -19.29 22.63
N ARG A 3 10.98 -19.51 23.75
CA ARG A 3 9.81 -18.70 24.13
C ARG A 3 10.18 -17.25 24.38
N ARG A 4 11.33 -17.03 25.04
CA ARG A 4 11.86 -15.68 25.26
C ARG A 4 12.23 -15.01 23.93
N GLY A 5 12.90 -15.72 23.02
CA GLY A 5 13.25 -15.18 21.70
C GLY A 5 12.02 -14.68 20.95
N ARG A 6 11.00 -15.54 20.80
CA ARG A 6 9.72 -15.21 20.16
C ARG A 6 9.02 -14.02 20.81
N ALA A 7 8.92 -14.02 22.14
CA ALA A 7 8.27 -12.93 22.88
C ALA A 7 9.00 -11.58 22.67
N VAL A 8 10.34 -11.57 22.62
CA VAL A 8 11.11 -10.35 22.36
C VAL A 8 10.96 -9.90 20.90
N THR A 9 10.86 -10.82 19.94
CA THR A 9 10.56 -10.51 18.52
C THR A 9 9.24 -9.75 18.40
N VAL A 10 8.17 -10.29 18.95
CA VAL A 10 6.85 -9.65 18.96
C VAL A 10 6.91 -8.29 19.65
N TRP A 11 7.49 -8.25 20.86
CA TRP A 11 7.61 -7.00 21.62
C TRP A 11 8.36 -5.90 20.84
N LEU A 12 9.46 -6.21 20.16
CA LEU A 12 10.21 -5.22 19.37
C LEU A 12 9.36 -4.65 18.23
N LEU A 13 8.55 -5.47 17.56
CA LEU A 13 7.64 -5.00 16.52
C LEU A 13 6.48 -4.18 17.10
N GLU A 14 6.01 -4.49 18.30
CA GLU A 14 5.01 -3.67 19.00
C GLU A 14 5.56 -2.29 19.36
N GLN A 15 6.82 -2.22 19.80
CA GLN A 15 7.50 -0.95 20.04
C GLN A 15 7.68 -0.16 18.73
N ALA A 16 7.96 -0.83 17.62
CA ALA A 16 8.05 -0.21 16.29
C ALA A 16 6.70 0.35 15.84
N ALA A 17 5.60 -0.40 16.05
CA ALA A 17 4.24 0.04 15.76
C ALA A 17 3.84 1.28 16.57
N ALA A 18 4.22 1.35 17.85
CA ALA A 18 4.02 2.54 18.67
C ALA A 18 4.75 3.78 18.13
N ALA A 19 5.84 3.59 17.37
CA ALA A 19 6.58 4.64 16.68
C ALA A 19 6.09 4.91 15.24
N GLY A 20 5.05 4.22 14.78
CA GLY A 20 4.47 4.37 13.44
C GLY A 20 5.00 3.40 12.38
N HIS A 21 5.81 2.40 12.74
CA HIS A 21 6.28 1.36 11.81
C HIS A 21 5.39 0.12 11.89
N THR A 22 4.86 -0.32 10.76
CA THR A 22 4.04 -1.54 10.67
C THR A 22 4.84 -2.80 10.34
N ALA A 23 6.04 -2.63 9.79
CA ALA A 23 7.02 -3.67 9.57
C ALA A 23 8.45 -3.15 9.79
N LEU A 24 9.39 -4.06 10.05
CA LEU A 24 10.82 -3.79 10.12
C LEU A 24 11.58 -4.64 9.10
N ASP A 25 12.69 -4.10 8.59
CA ASP A 25 13.66 -4.88 7.83
C ASP A 25 14.24 -6.03 8.67
N MET A 26 14.40 -7.21 8.05
CA MET A 26 14.91 -8.42 8.70
C MET A 26 16.28 -8.20 9.36
N ALA A 27 17.20 -7.48 8.70
CA ALA A 27 18.52 -7.18 9.25
C ALA A 27 18.43 -6.21 10.44
N ALA A 28 17.52 -5.23 10.38
CA ALA A 28 17.26 -4.32 11.50
C ALA A 28 16.66 -5.05 12.71
N LEU A 29 15.70 -5.95 12.48
CA LEU A 29 15.04 -6.73 13.53
C LEU A 29 16.03 -7.70 14.20
N THR A 30 16.80 -8.46 13.43
CA THR A 30 17.83 -9.38 13.96
C THR A 30 18.92 -8.64 14.74
N THR A 31 19.34 -7.46 14.27
CA THR A 31 20.26 -6.58 15.01
C THR A 31 19.67 -6.12 16.35
N ALA A 32 18.39 -5.74 16.36
CA ALA A 32 17.70 -5.32 17.58
C ALA A 32 17.55 -6.48 18.58
N LEU A 33 17.23 -7.68 18.11
CA LEU A 33 17.15 -8.90 18.93
C LEU A 33 18.50 -9.25 19.56
N ALA A 34 19.59 -9.17 18.78
CA ALA A 34 20.94 -9.39 19.29
C ALA A 34 21.30 -8.39 20.41
N ARG A 35 20.92 -7.12 20.26
CA ARG A 35 21.10 -6.08 21.31
C ARG A 35 20.31 -6.38 22.58
N GLN A 36 19.18 -7.08 22.49
CA GLN A 36 18.41 -7.54 23.64
C GLN A 36 18.93 -8.85 24.26
N GLY A 37 20.06 -9.36 23.75
CA GLY A 37 20.70 -10.59 24.24
C GLY A 37 19.94 -11.86 23.84
N VAL A 38 19.14 -11.81 22.77
CA VAL A 38 18.51 -13.02 22.21
C VAL A 38 19.59 -13.81 21.46
N PRO A 39 19.91 -15.04 21.88
CA PRO A 39 20.81 -15.91 21.12
C PRO A 39 20.12 -16.35 19.83
N ASP A 40 20.86 -16.43 18.73
CA ASP A 40 20.36 -16.84 17.43
C ASP A 40 19.07 -16.09 17.00
N ALA A 41 19.25 -14.80 16.73
CA ALA A 41 18.16 -13.88 16.44
C ALA A 41 17.34 -14.29 15.20
N GLU A 42 17.97 -14.89 14.19
CA GLU A 42 17.29 -15.33 12.98
C GLU A 42 16.33 -16.48 13.30
N THR A 43 16.79 -17.51 14.02
CA THR A 43 15.92 -18.60 14.49
C THR A 43 14.77 -18.07 15.35
N ALA A 44 15.01 -17.06 16.20
CA ALA A 44 13.93 -16.46 16.99
C ALA A 44 12.85 -15.76 16.16
N VAL A 45 13.21 -15.20 14.98
CA VAL A 45 12.23 -14.66 14.01
C VAL A 45 11.53 -15.80 13.28
N GLN A 46 12.25 -16.83 12.84
CA GLN A 46 11.65 -18.01 12.19
C GLN A 46 10.64 -18.72 13.09
N ASP A 47 10.93 -18.85 14.39
CA ASP A 47 10.01 -19.40 15.39
C ASP A 47 8.73 -18.55 15.53
N ALA A 48 8.84 -17.22 15.43
CA ALA A 48 7.70 -16.32 15.45
C ALA A 48 6.85 -16.44 14.17
N ILE A 49 7.49 -16.61 13.02
CA ILE A 49 6.81 -16.86 11.73
C ILE A 49 6.07 -18.20 11.78
N ALA A 50 6.72 -19.24 12.29
CA ALA A 50 6.14 -20.59 12.37
C ALA A 50 4.92 -20.66 13.29
N GLU A 51 4.87 -19.84 14.35
CA GLU A 51 3.69 -19.70 15.21
C GLU A 51 2.60 -18.81 14.59
N GLY A 52 2.93 -18.03 13.56
CA GLY A 52 2.02 -17.05 12.95
C GLY A 52 1.89 -15.74 13.74
N ASP A 53 2.80 -15.47 14.68
CA ASP A 53 2.84 -14.21 15.43
C ASP A 53 3.25 -13.02 14.52
N VAL A 54 4.03 -13.31 13.47
CA VAL A 54 4.56 -12.33 12.51
C VAL A 54 4.47 -12.88 11.09
N LEU A 55 4.40 -11.98 10.11
CA LEU A 55 4.38 -12.29 8.69
C LEU A 55 5.59 -11.67 7.98
N VAL A 56 6.03 -12.30 6.89
CA VAL A 56 7.17 -11.86 6.07
C VAL A 56 6.68 -11.35 4.73
N PHE A 57 7.24 -10.23 4.30
CA PHE A 57 6.96 -9.58 3.03
C PHE A 57 8.26 -9.39 2.27
N GLN A 58 8.18 -9.50 0.95
CA GLN A 58 9.29 -9.18 0.06
C GLN A 58 8.92 -7.91 -0.68
N ASP A 59 9.67 -6.86 -0.40
CA ASP A 59 9.53 -5.57 -1.05
C ASP A 59 10.60 -5.45 -2.13
N ALA A 60 10.17 -5.47 -3.40
CA ALA A 60 11.09 -5.33 -4.52
C ALA A 60 11.70 -3.93 -4.48
N LEU A 61 13.03 -3.85 -4.36
CA LEU A 61 13.74 -2.58 -4.41
C LEU A 61 13.78 -2.13 -5.87
N ASP A 62 12.78 -1.35 -6.28
CA ASP A 62 12.76 -0.67 -7.58
C ASP A 62 13.35 0.74 -7.38
N ASP A 63 14.45 1.06 -8.06
CA ASP A 63 15.03 2.41 -8.08
C ASP A 63 14.24 3.38 -9.00
N GLY A 64 13.00 3.03 -9.38
CA GLY A 64 12.13 3.88 -10.21
C GLY A 64 10.69 3.35 -10.30
N PRO A 65 9.74 4.17 -10.79
CA PRO A 65 8.37 3.72 -10.99
C PRO A 65 8.33 2.60 -12.02
N ALA A 66 7.80 1.44 -11.62
CA ALA A 66 7.53 0.33 -12.53
C ALA A 66 6.78 0.84 -13.78
N PRO A 67 7.24 0.53 -15.00
CA PRO A 67 6.47 0.86 -16.19
C PRO A 67 5.11 0.17 -16.07
N ALA A 68 4.04 0.92 -16.29
CA ALA A 68 2.71 0.35 -16.45
C ALA A 68 2.82 -0.80 -17.46
N ALA A 69 2.44 -2.01 -17.07
CA ALA A 69 2.51 -3.18 -17.92
C ALA A 69 1.86 -2.84 -19.27
N PRO A 70 2.57 -2.96 -20.41
CA PRO A 70 1.95 -2.70 -21.69
C PRO A 70 0.83 -3.70 -21.88
N ALA A 71 -0.38 -3.20 -22.17
CA ALA A 71 -1.48 -4.02 -22.64
C ALA A 71 -0.94 -4.92 -23.76
N ALA A 72 -1.10 -6.23 -23.60
CA ALA A 72 -0.55 -7.25 -24.48
C ALA A 72 -0.78 -6.89 -25.95
N ALA A 73 0.28 -6.47 -26.63
CA ALA A 73 0.37 -6.49 -28.07
C ALA A 73 0.80 -7.91 -28.43
N GLU A 74 -0.16 -8.72 -28.86
CA GLU A 74 0.12 -9.99 -29.52
C GLU A 74 0.98 -9.71 -30.78
N ASP A 75 1.97 -10.59 -30.98
CA ASP A 75 2.79 -10.77 -32.19
C ASP A 75 4.14 -10.02 -32.24
N ALA A 76 5.21 -10.68 -31.75
CA ALA A 76 6.47 -10.86 -32.48
C ALA A 76 7.49 -11.72 -31.70
N GLY A 77 7.90 -12.84 -32.31
CA GLY A 77 9.31 -13.22 -32.40
C GLY A 77 9.93 -14.05 -31.26
N GLU A 78 10.22 -15.31 -31.57
CA GLU A 78 11.16 -16.18 -30.86
C GLU A 78 12.55 -15.52 -30.73
N GLY A 79 13.11 -15.51 -29.51
CA GLY A 79 14.53 -15.30 -29.28
C GLY A 79 14.89 -14.10 -28.40
N ALA A 80 14.61 -14.19 -27.11
CA ALA A 80 15.36 -13.48 -26.08
C ALA A 80 15.44 -14.37 -24.83
N ASP A 81 16.60 -15.00 -24.61
CA ASP A 81 17.03 -15.39 -23.26
C ASP A 81 17.28 -14.08 -22.49
N GLU A 82 16.19 -13.43 -22.05
CA GLU A 82 16.27 -12.46 -20.97
C GLU A 82 16.51 -13.30 -19.71
N ALA A 83 17.76 -13.38 -19.29
CA ALA A 83 18.04 -13.75 -17.91
C ALA A 83 17.24 -12.76 -17.06
N GLU A 84 16.15 -13.23 -16.45
CA GLU A 84 15.43 -12.48 -15.43
C GLU A 84 16.47 -12.13 -14.35
N GLU A 85 17.04 -10.92 -14.43
CA GLU A 85 17.94 -10.43 -13.39
C GLU A 85 17.15 -10.46 -12.09
N GLU A 86 17.58 -11.32 -11.17
CA GLU A 86 16.90 -11.56 -9.90
C GLU A 86 16.89 -10.24 -9.12
N ARG A 87 15.77 -9.52 -9.19
CA ARG A 87 15.65 -8.16 -8.65
C ARG A 87 15.93 -8.18 -7.15
N PRO A 88 16.74 -7.25 -6.63
CA PRO A 88 17.03 -7.21 -5.20
C PRO A 88 15.73 -6.97 -4.41
N VAL A 89 15.46 -7.83 -3.45
CA VAL A 89 14.29 -7.69 -2.55
C VAL A 89 14.74 -7.37 -1.14
N ARG A 90 14.02 -6.45 -0.51
CA ARG A 90 14.09 -6.20 0.92
C ARG A 90 13.09 -7.11 1.64
N VAL A 91 13.57 -7.83 2.64
CA VAL A 91 12.73 -8.71 3.45
C VAL A 91 12.24 -7.94 4.67
N LEU A 92 10.92 -7.74 4.75
CA LEU A 92 10.24 -7.07 5.85
C LEU A 92 9.51 -8.08 6.73
N VAL A 93 9.45 -7.80 8.03
CA VAL A 93 8.73 -8.60 9.02
C VAL A 93 7.76 -7.68 9.77
N GLY A 94 6.47 -8.02 9.74
CA GLY A 94 5.41 -7.27 10.39
C GLY A 94 4.62 -8.13 11.37
N LEU A 95 3.99 -7.52 12.37
CA LEU A 95 3.02 -8.23 13.22
C LEU A 95 1.84 -8.68 12.37
N GLU A 96 1.38 -9.92 12.57
CA GLU A 96 0.29 -10.52 11.78
C GLU A 96 -0.91 -9.58 11.65
N ARG A 97 -1.38 -9.00 12.76
CA ARG A 97 -2.54 -8.10 12.78
C ARG A 97 -2.40 -6.87 11.90
N TYR A 98 -1.20 -6.29 11.80
CA TYR A 98 -0.96 -5.10 10.99
C TYR A 98 -0.71 -5.48 9.54
N ALA A 99 0.05 -6.53 9.33
CA ALA A 99 0.25 -7.14 8.02
C ALA A 99 -1.07 -7.48 7.31
N MET A 100 -1.96 -8.20 7.98
CA MET A 100 -3.29 -8.56 7.44
C MET A 100 -4.16 -7.32 7.19
N ALA A 101 -4.08 -6.32 8.07
CA ALA A 101 -4.80 -5.07 7.89
C ALA A 101 -4.29 -4.28 6.67
N GLU A 102 -2.97 -4.25 6.44
CA GLU A 102 -2.36 -3.60 5.29
C GLU A 102 -2.70 -4.31 3.97
N GLU A 103 -2.61 -5.63 3.92
CA GLU A 103 -3.01 -6.39 2.73
C GLU A 103 -4.50 -6.18 2.41
N SER A 104 -5.36 -6.24 3.42
CA SER A 104 -6.78 -5.96 3.25
C SER A 104 -7.06 -4.52 2.81
N LEU A 105 -6.27 -3.55 3.28
CA LEU A 105 -6.38 -2.15 2.86
C LEU A 105 -5.94 -1.99 1.40
N ALA A 106 -4.81 -2.58 1.02
CA ALA A 106 -4.28 -2.55 -0.33
C ALA A 106 -5.25 -3.18 -1.34
N ASP A 107 -5.77 -4.38 -1.04
CA ASP A 107 -6.79 -5.04 -1.87
C ASP A 107 -8.08 -4.19 -1.95
N GLY A 108 -8.54 -3.65 -0.81
CA GLY A 108 -9.70 -2.76 -0.77
C GLY A 108 -9.53 -1.51 -1.65
N LEU A 109 -8.37 -0.85 -1.57
CA LEU A 109 -8.03 0.31 -2.39
C LEU A 109 -7.93 -0.06 -3.87
N ALA A 110 -7.29 -1.18 -4.20
CA ALA A 110 -7.20 -1.68 -5.57
C ALA A 110 -8.59 -1.93 -6.16
N ARG A 111 -9.51 -2.52 -5.38
CA ARG A 111 -10.91 -2.72 -5.80
C ARG A 111 -11.65 -1.41 -6.02
N LEU A 112 -11.45 -0.41 -5.16
CA LEU A 112 -12.07 0.92 -5.32
C LEU A 112 -11.54 1.65 -6.56
N VAL A 113 -10.22 1.64 -6.77
CA VAL A 113 -9.59 2.27 -7.94
C VAL A 113 -10.05 1.62 -9.23
N ASN A 114 -10.21 0.31 -9.25
CA ASN A 114 -10.69 -0.44 -10.42
C ASN A 114 -12.23 -0.55 -10.51
N SER A 115 -12.97 0.10 -9.61
CA SER A 115 -14.43 0.10 -9.68
C SER A 115 -14.89 1.08 -10.76
N VAL A 116 -15.70 0.59 -11.70
CA VAL A 116 -16.25 1.41 -12.78
C VAL A 116 -17.42 2.24 -12.23
N PRO A 117 -17.45 3.57 -12.42
CA PRO A 117 -18.63 4.37 -12.11
C PRO A 117 -19.86 3.83 -12.84
N LYS A 118 -21.03 3.88 -12.21
CA LYS A 118 -22.26 3.41 -12.86
C LYS A 118 -22.57 4.29 -14.07
N GLU A 119 -22.65 3.69 -15.25
CA GLU A 119 -23.17 4.35 -16.46
C GLU A 119 -24.70 4.44 -16.38
N ASP A 120 -25.22 5.23 -15.44
CA ASP A 120 -26.65 5.48 -15.25
C ASP A 120 -27.16 6.73 -15.99
N GLY A 121 -26.31 7.31 -16.85
CA GLY A 121 -26.61 8.54 -17.59
C GLY A 121 -26.36 9.84 -16.82
N SER A 122 -25.90 9.76 -15.56
CA SER A 122 -25.58 10.94 -14.73
C SER A 122 -24.36 11.74 -15.22
N GLY A 123 -23.55 11.20 -16.12
CA GLY A 123 -22.33 11.87 -16.61
C GLY A 123 -22.57 13.27 -17.20
N ALA A 124 -23.71 13.48 -17.89
CA ALA A 124 -24.07 14.80 -18.40
C ALA A 124 -24.46 15.79 -17.29
N ASP A 125 -25.04 15.29 -16.19
CA ASP A 125 -25.41 16.10 -15.03
C ASP A 125 -24.16 16.53 -14.26
N TRP A 126 -23.21 15.60 -14.08
CA TRP A 126 -21.90 15.86 -13.49
C TRP A 126 -21.10 16.90 -14.30
N GLU A 127 -21.07 16.79 -15.63
CA GLU A 127 -20.34 17.77 -16.45
C GLU A 127 -21.01 19.15 -16.40
N ARG A 128 -22.36 19.23 -16.36
CA ARG A 128 -23.05 20.50 -16.15
C ARG A 128 -22.72 21.13 -14.80
N ALA A 129 -22.66 20.32 -13.74
CA ALA A 129 -22.31 20.81 -12.41
C ALA A 129 -20.84 21.27 -12.33
N ALA A 130 -19.92 20.53 -12.96
CA ALA A 130 -18.53 20.94 -13.09
C ALA A 130 -18.39 22.26 -13.86
N GLY A 131 -19.12 22.43 -14.97
CA GLY A 131 -19.14 23.68 -15.74
C GLY A 131 -19.70 24.89 -15.01
N ALA A 132 -20.47 24.68 -13.94
CA ALA A 132 -21.00 25.75 -13.08
C ALA A 132 -20.08 26.08 -11.89
N ALA A 133 -19.02 25.30 -11.67
CA ALA A 133 -18.04 25.51 -10.61
C ALA A 133 -16.81 26.27 -11.11
N GLU A 134 -16.07 26.90 -10.20
CA GLU A 134 -14.84 27.63 -10.52
C GLU A 134 -13.60 26.87 -10.05
N GLY A 135 -12.51 26.96 -10.82
CA GLY A 135 -11.19 26.47 -10.44
C GLY A 135 -11.16 24.98 -10.09
N SER A 136 -10.46 24.65 -9.00
CA SER A 136 -10.24 23.28 -8.51
C SER A 136 -11.53 22.54 -8.12
N ALA A 137 -12.63 23.25 -7.84
CA ALA A 137 -13.92 22.62 -7.58
C ALA A 137 -14.49 21.91 -8.83
N ALA A 138 -14.31 22.49 -10.02
CA ALA A 138 -14.74 21.85 -11.27
C ALA A 138 -13.96 20.55 -11.55
N GLU A 139 -12.64 20.57 -11.30
CA GLU A 139 -11.78 19.40 -11.43
C GLU A 139 -12.14 18.31 -10.42
N LEU A 140 -12.46 18.67 -9.18
CA LEU A 140 -12.92 17.73 -8.16
C LEU A 140 -14.24 17.04 -8.56
N ILE A 141 -15.20 17.80 -9.12
CA ILE A 141 -16.47 17.25 -9.60
C ILE A 141 -16.25 16.25 -10.74
N ARG A 142 -15.41 16.60 -11.72
CA ARG A 142 -15.05 15.68 -12.82
C ARG A 142 -14.32 14.43 -12.31
N ALA A 143 -13.40 14.58 -11.35
CA ALA A 143 -12.68 13.46 -10.78
C ALA A 143 -13.63 12.45 -10.11
N VAL A 144 -14.58 12.94 -9.30
CA VAL A 144 -15.57 12.09 -8.61
C VAL A 144 -16.56 11.44 -9.58
N ALA A 145 -16.92 12.12 -10.68
CA ALA A 145 -17.76 11.55 -11.71
C ALA A 145 -17.11 10.36 -12.43
N GLY A 146 -15.78 10.35 -12.54
CA GLY A 146 -15.01 9.34 -13.30
C GLY A 146 -14.32 8.25 -12.48
N HIS A 147 -14.23 8.37 -11.15
CA HIS A 147 -13.40 7.48 -10.32
C HIS A 147 -14.11 7.05 -9.03
N GLY A 148 -13.96 5.78 -8.67
CA GLY A 148 -14.50 5.23 -7.41
C GLY A 148 -13.76 5.68 -6.14
N LEU A 149 -12.56 6.24 -6.29
CA LEU A 149 -11.76 6.81 -5.20
C LEU A 149 -11.07 8.09 -5.66
N VAL A 150 -11.28 9.18 -4.93
CA VAL A 150 -10.65 10.48 -5.18
C VAL A 150 -10.03 11.00 -3.88
N LEU A 151 -8.75 11.37 -3.95
CA LEU A 151 -8.05 12.05 -2.86
C LEU A 151 -8.05 13.57 -3.13
N HIS A 152 -8.68 14.33 -2.24
CA HIS A 152 -8.62 15.80 -2.25
C HIS A 152 -7.80 16.29 -1.06
N THR A 153 -6.78 17.08 -1.32
CA THR A 153 -5.92 17.68 -0.29
C THR A 153 -5.89 19.20 -0.45
N GLY A 154 -5.83 19.92 0.66
CA GLY A 154 -5.83 21.37 0.67
C GLY A 154 -5.85 21.93 2.08
N GLY A 155 -5.48 23.20 2.22
CA GLY A 155 -5.59 23.94 3.48
C GLY A 155 -7.01 24.45 3.72
N ALA A 156 -7.19 25.30 4.74
CA ALA A 156 -8.50 25.88 5.07
C ALA A 156 -9.17 26.64 3.91
N ALA A 157 -8.39 27.17 2.96
CA ALA A 157 -8.90 27.84 1.76
C ALA A 157 -9.63 26.90 0.78
N SER A 158 -9.31 25.60 0.76
CA SER A 158 -9.89 24.62 -0.18
C SER A 158 -11.23 24.06 0.29
N VAL A 159 -11.71 24.43 1.49
CA VAL A 159 -13.00 23.92 2.04
C VAL A 159 -14.20 24.26 1.13
N ALA A 160 -14.10 25.31 0.32
CA ALA A 160 -15.15 25.65 -0.65
C ALA A 160 -15.33 24.58 -1.75
N GLU A 161 -14.29 23.79 -2.05
CA GLU A 161 -14.28 22.82 -3.15
C GLU A 161 -15.12 21.58 -2.81
N PRO A 162 -14.93 20.86 -1.67
CA PRO A 162 -15.84 19.79 -1.26
C PRO A 162 -17.28 20.28 -1.04
N ALA A 163 -17.45 21.53 -0.58
CA ALA A 163 -18.78 22.12 -0.42
C ALA A 163 -19.49 22.38 -1.76
N ALA A 164 -18.74 22.66 -2.83
CA ALA A 164 -19.28 22.77 -4.19
C ALA A 164 -19.65 21.40 -4.74
N LEU A 165 -18.79 20.38 -4.53
CA LEU A 165 -19.09 18.99 -4.87
C LEU A 165 -20.38 18.49 -4.20
N LEU A 166 -20.54 18.72 -2.89
CA LEU A 166 -21.74 18.29 -2.16
C LEU A 166 -23.04 18.94 -2.69
N ARG A 167 -22.94 20.16 -3.24
CA ARG A 167 -24.09 20.83 -3.86
C ARG A 167 -24.38 20.33 -5.28
N ALA A 168 -23.42 19.66 -5.91
CA ALA A 168 -23.54 19.08 -7.24
C ALA A 168 -24.09 17.65 -7.23
N ALA A 169 -23.87 16.90 -6.14
CA ALA A 169 -24.34 15.53 -5.90
C ALA A 169 -25.80 15.49 -5.45
#